data_AF-A0A4Q3D218-F1
#
_entry.id   AF-A0A4Q3D218-F1
#
_cell.length_a   1.000
_cell.length_b   1.000
_cell.length_c   1.000
_cell.angle_alpha   90.00
_cell.angle_beta   90.00
_cell.angle_gamma   90.00
#
_symmetry.space_group_name_H-M   'P 1'
#
loop_
_entity.id
_entity.type
_entity.pdbx_description
1 polymer ?
#
loop_
_entity_poly.entity_id
_entity_poly.type
_entity_poly.pdbx_seq_one_letter_code
_entity_poly.pdbx_strand_id
1 'polypeptide(L)'
;MFSKVIPTSNYTLGFVVEDKGGEKYFSHRGANYGYRSVFYGSMNTGKGIVVLTNSENGEMLINEIVNSVAVTYDWNGFYNPPIKKLVIADSALIKEVVGIYSNGESIFTINNINGKLEMTGNSAESLHYIGNHRFFLLSSPDIEVVFSSSDGGRIYDALELIENGNVLIKASRNK
;
A
#
# COMPACT_ATOMS: atom_id res chain seq x y z
N MET A 1 -8.46 -4.96 30.78
CA MET A 1 -8.00 -3.56 30.77
C MET A 1 -6.66 -3.55 30.07
N PHE A 2 -6.60 -3.06 28.83
CA PHE A 2 -5.32 -2.89 28.12
C PHE A 2 -4.61 -1.66 28.69
N SER A 3 -3.29 -1.74 28.86
CA SER A 3 -2.47 -0.58 29.24
C SER A 3 -2.57 0.51 28.17
N LYS A 4 -2.41 1.77 28.60
CA LYS A 4 -2.45 2.94 27.72
C LYS A 4 -1.47 2.76 26.56
N VAL A 5 -1.96 2.98 25.34
CA VAL A 5 -1.14 3.04 24.12
C VAL A 5 -0.04 4.08 24.32
N ILE A 6 1.19 3.75 23.93
CA ILE A 6 2.34 4.66 24.10
C ILE A 6 2.05 5.94 23.28
N PRO A 7 2.22 7.16 23.80
CA PRO A 7 1.81 8.37 23.09
C PRO A 7 2.43 8.57 21.70
N THR A 8 3.57 7.92 21.45
CA THR A 8 4.34 8.00 20.20
C THR A 8 4.18 6.77 19.30
N SER A 9 3.36 5.78 19.68
CA SER A 9 3.25 4.51 18.96
C SER A 9 1.89 3.87 19.18
N ASN A 10 1.35 3.19 18.17
CA ASN A 10 0.15 2.38 18.33
C ASN A 10 0.39 1.05 19.07
N TYR A 11 1.60 0.79 19.56
CA TYR A 11 1.93 -0.40 20.34
C TYR A 11 1.63 -0.24 21.84
N THR A 12 1.26 -1.36 22.46
CA THR A 12 1.06 -1.52 23.92
C THR A 12 1.81 -2.78 24.38
N LEU A 13 1.39 -3.42 25.49
CA LEU A 13 2.01 -4.64 26.03
C LEU A 13 1.82 -5.87 25.12
N GLY A 14 2.56 -5.92 24.00
CA GLY A 14 2.56 -7.04 23.06
C GLY A 14 1.43 -7.01 22.02
N PHE A 15 0.76 -5.88 21.84
CA PHE A 15 -0.30 -5.69 20.83
C PHE A 15 -0.13 -4.36 20.11
N VAL A 16 -0.65 -4.31 18.90
CA VAL A 16 -0.94 -3.08 18.17
C VAL A 16 -2.40 -2.71 18.42
N VAL A 17 -2.69 -1.44 18.63
CA VAL A 17 -4.05 -0.91 18.76
C VAL A 17 -4.32 0.05 17.61
N GLU A 18 -5.24 -0.32 16.73
CA GLU A 18 -5.58 0.44 15.53
C GLU A 18 -7.02 0.96 15.62
N ASP A 19 -7.23 2.18 15.15
CA ASP A 19 -8.58 2.71 14.92
C ASP A 19 -8.96 2.42 13.46
N LYS A 20 -10.07 1.73 13.25
CA LYS A 20 -10.62 1.45 11.93
C LYS A 20 -12.08 1.89 11.90
N GLY A 21 -12.32 3.05 11.28
CA GLY A 21 -13.66 3.62 11.16
C GLY A 21 -14.29 4.05 12.49
N GLY A 22 -13.49 4.48 13.47
CA GLY A 22 -13.94 4.86 14.81
C GLY A 22 -14.04 3.70 15.80
N GLU A 23 -13.83 2.46 15.35
CA GLU A 23 -13.75 1.28 16.21
C GLU A 23 -12.30 0.89 16.48
N LYS A 24 -11.98 0.60 17.74
CA LYS A 24 -10.63 0.19 18.15
C LYS A 24 -10.48 -1.31 18.14
N TYR A 25 -9.42 -1.77 17.47
CA TYR A 25 -9.04 -3.18 17.42
C TYR A 25 -7.66 -3.36 18.03
N PHE A 26 -7.48 -4.40 18.83
CA PHE A 26 -6.16 -4.89 19.19
C PHE A 26 -5.79 -6.07 18.30
N SER A 27 -4.54 -6.09 17.85
CA SER A 27 -4.04 -7.06 16.89
C SER A 27 -2.58 -7.41 17.14
N HIS A 28 -2.13 -8.51 16.56
CA HIS A 28 -0.71 -8.81 16.39
C HIS A 28 -0.54 -9.71 15.16
N ARG A 29 0.54 -9.48 14.41
CA ARG A 29 0.94 -10.35 13.29
C ARG A 29 2.06 -11.29 13.73
N GLY A 30 2.05 -12.50 13.22
CA GLY A 30 3.09 -13.50 13.45
C GLY A 30 3.71 -13.93 12.12
N ALA A 31 5.03 -14.05 12.12
CA ALA A 31 5.77 -14.56 10.97
C ALA A 31 6.83 -15.55 11.45
N ASN A 32 6.91 -16.68 10.77
CA ASN A 32 8.00 -17.65 10.85
C ASN A 32 8.25 -18.19 9.44
N TYR A 33 9.39 -18.84 9.19
CA TYR A 33 9.68 -19.45 7.90
C TYR A 33 8.56 -20.41 7.49
N GLY A 34 7.87 -20.07 6.40
CA GLY A 34 6.75 -20.84 5.86
C GLY A 34 5.43 -20.66 6.60
N TYR A 35 5.30 -19.71 7.55
CA TYR A 35 4.05 -19.48 8.28
C TYR A 35 3.76 -18.00 8.48
N ARG A 36 2.48 -17.64 8.39
CA ARG A 36 1.96 -16.31 8.73
C ARG A 36 0.72 -16.42 9.59
N SER A 37 0.53 -15.47 10.49
CA SER A 37 -0.69 -15.36 11.29
C SER A 37 -1.07 -13.91 11.56
N VAL A 38 -2.36 -13.70 11.78
CA VAL A 38 -2.88 -12.46 12.35
C VAL A 38 -4.05 -12.79 13.26
N PHE A 39 -4.28 -11.92 14.23
CA PHE A 39 -5.61 -11.83 14.83
C PHE A 39 -6.03 -10.36 14.98
N TYR A 40 -7.34 -10.15 15.02
CA TYR A 40 -7.97 -8.89 15.39
C TYR A 40 -9.03 -9.17 16.45
N GLY A 41 -9.12 -8.30 17.46
CA GLY A 41 -10.21 -8.27 18.43
C GLY A 41 -10.70 -6.84 18.64
N SER A 42 -12.00 -6.62 18.50
CA SER A 42 -12.62 -5.32 18.80
C SER A 42 -12.64 -5.09 20.31
N MET A 43 -12.32 -3.87 20.74
CA MET A 43 -12.43 -3.48 22.14
C MET A 43 -13.87 -3.23 22.61
N ASN A 44 -14.81 -3.03 21.68
CA ASN A 44 -16.17 -2.59 21.99
C ASN A 44 -17.26 -3.58 21.55
N THR A 45 -17.06 -4.27 20.42
CA THR A 45 -18.15 -4.99 19.73
C THR A 45 -18.12 -6.51 19.92
N GLY A 46 -17.06 -7.06 20.52
CA GLY A 46 -16.85 -8.51 20.64
C GLY A 46 -16.50 -9.21 19.32
N LYS A 47 -16.42 -8.49 18.20
CA LYS A 47 -16.00 -9.02 16.90
C LYS A 47 -14.51 -9.34 16.91
N GLY A 48 -14.13 -10.50 16.37
CA GLY A 48 -12.74 -10.90 16.29
C GLY A 48 -12.50 -12.00 15.25
N ILE A 49 -11.26 -12.13 14.81
CA ILE A 49 -10.82 -13.14 13.86
C ILE A 49 -9.39 -13.56 14.18
N VAL A 50 -9.08 -14.83 13.97
CA VAL A 50 -7.71 -15.36 13.96
C VAL A 50 -7.53 -16.10 12.65
N VAL A 51 -6.45 -15.81 11.93
CA VAL A 51 -6.10 -16.48 10.68
C VAL A 51 -4.66 -16.97 10.78
N LEU A 52 -4.42 -18.22 10.40
CA LEU A 52 -3.09 -18.83 10.31
C LEU A 52 -2.94 -19.45 8.92
N THR A 53 -1.76 -19.30 8.33
CA THR A 53 -1.40 -19.90 7.05
C THR A 53 -0.03 -20.55 7.13
N ASN A 54 0.19 -21.57 6.32
CA ASN A 54 1.42 -22.35 6.20
C ASN A 54 2.14 -22.06 4.87
N SER A 55 2.22 -20.77 4.51
CA SER A 55 2.97 -20.30 3.37
C SER A 55 3.66 -18.98 3.69
N GLU A 56 4.85 -18.78 3.13
CA GLU A 56 5.58 -17.50 3.21
C GLU A 56 4.79 -16.35 2.56
N ASN A 57 4.03 -16.66 1.51
CA ASN A 57 3.17 -15.73 0.79
C ASN A 57 1.75 -15.64 1.39
N GLY A 58 1.53 -16.26 2.56
CA GLY A 58 0.21 -16.34 3.20
C GLY A 58 -0.37 -14.98 3.64
N GLU A 59 0.48 -13.95 3.73
CA GLU A 59 0.10 -12.61 4.15
C GLU A 59 -0.99 -11.99 3.25
N MET A 60 -0.86 -12.14 1.93
CA MET A 60 -1.85 -11.62 0.98
C MET A 60 -3.21 -12.29 1.18
N LEU A 61 -3.21 -13.62 1.35
CA LEU A 61 -4.43 -14.38 1.61
C LEU A 61 -5.06 -14.01 2.95
N ILE A 62 -4.24 -13.81 3.99
CA ILE A 62 -4.71 -13.35 5.31
C ILE A 62 -5.50 -12.05 5.19
N ASN A 63 -4.96 -11.06 4.45
CA ASN A 63 -5.62 -9.76 4.30
C ASN A 63 -6.98 -9.91 3.60
N GLU A 64 -7.07 -10.71 2.53
CA GLU A 64 -8.33 -10.97 1.84
C GLU A 64 -9.36 -11.67 2.74
N ILE A 65 -8.95 -12.65 3.54
CA ILE A 65 -9.84 -13.34 4.49
C ILE A 65 -10.36 -12.36 5.54
N VAL A 66 -9.47 -11.57 6.15
CA VAL A 66 -9.84 -10.60 7.19
C VAL A 66 -10.80 -9.56 6.62
N ASN A 67 -10.51 -8.99 5.45
CA ASN A 67 -11.36 -8.01 4.79
C ASN A 67 -12.73 -8.62 4.41
N SER A 68 -12.75 -9.85 3.91
CA SER A 68 -13.99 -10.55 3.56
C SER A 68 -14.86 -10.82 4.78
N VAL A 69 -14.28 -11.25 5.91
CA VAL A 69 -15.00 -11.43 7.18
C VAL A 69 -15.51 -10.09 7.71
N ALA A 70 -14.69 -9.05 7.65
CA ALA A 70 -15.09 -7.72 8.06
C ALA A 70 -16.32 -7.22 7.29
N VAL A 71 -16.34 -7.40 5.96
CA VAL A 71 -17.50 -7.07 5.13
C VAL A 71 -18.70 -7.97 5.42
N THR A 72 -18.50 -9.29 5.50
CA THR A 72 -19.59 -10.28 5.67
C THR A 72 -20.31 -10.14 7.01
N TYR A 73 -19.58 -9.73 8.05
CA TYR A 73 -20.10 -9.60 9.41
C TYR A 73 -20.23 -8.13 9.86
N ASP A 74 -20.30 -7.19 8.92
CA ASP A 74 -20.56 -5.76 9.13
C ASP A 74 -19.63 -5.10 10.18
N TRP A 75 -18.33 -5.35 10.08
CA TRP A 75 -17.32 -4.67 10.90
C TRP A 75 -17.19 -3.22 10.40
N ASN A 76 -18.00 -2.32 10.96
CA ASN A 76 -18.11 -0.93 10.53
C ASN A 76 -16.74 -0.26 10.35
N GLY A 77 -16.48 0.19 9.12
CA GLY A 77 -15.26 0.92 8.74
C GLY A 77 -13.96 0.15 8.90
N PHE A 78 -14.00 -1.16 9.14
CA PHE A 78 -12.80 -2.00 9.22
C PHE A 78 -12.09 -2.08 7.87
N TYR A 79 -12.85 -2.35 6.81
CA TYR A 79 -12.37 -2.39 5.43
C TYR A 79 -13.03 -1.26 4.64
N ASN A 80 -12.26 -0.21 4.35
CA ASN A 80 -12.72 0.96 3.61
C ASN A 80 -11.63 1.39 2.60
N PRO A 81 -11.39 0.60 1.54
CA PRO A 81 -10.37 0.93 0.55
C PRO A 81 -10.77 2.20 -0.23
N PRO A 82 -9.80 3.01 -0.69
CA PRO A 82 -10.10 4.18 -1.50
C PRO A 82 -10.69 3.76 -2.86
N ILE A 83 -11.77 4.44 -3.27
CA ILE A 83 -12.36 4.26 -4.60
C ILE A 83 -11.64 5.20 -5.58
N LYS A 84 -10.93 4.63 -6.57
CA LYS A 84 -10.21 5.41 -7.58
C LYS A 84 -10.83 5.23 -8.96
N LYS A 85 -11.00 6.35 -9.67
CA LYS A 85 -11.45 6.35 -11.07
C LYS A 85 -10.23 6.23 -11.98
N LEU A 86 -10.17 5.15 -12.75
CA LEU A 86 -9.10 4.93 -13.70
C LEU A 86 -9.26 5.82 -14.94
N VAL A 87 -8.13 6.27 -15.47
CA VAL A 87 -8.00 7.00 -16.73
C VAL A 87 -7.11 6.19 -17.67
N ILE A 88 -7.35 6.26 -18.97
CA ILE A 88 -6.46 5.66 -19.97
C ILE A 88 -5.24 6.57 -20.12
N ALA A 89 -4.05 6.04 -19.83
CA ALA A 89 -2.80 6.74 -20.12
C ALA A 89 -2.56 6.75 -21.63
N ASP A 90 -2.25 7.92 -22.20
CA ASP A 90 -1.89 8.00 -23.60
C ASP A 90 -0.47 7.45 -23.85
N SER A 91 -0.20 7.10 -25.12
CA SER A 91 1.08 6.51 -25.50
C SER A 91 2.28 7.45 -25.38
N ALA A 92 2.08 8.78 -25.36
CA ALA A 92 3.17 9.74 -25.18
C ALA A 92 3.62 9.71 -23.72
N LEU A 93 2.67 9.80 -22.78
CA LEU A 93 2.93 9.69 -21.35
C LEU A 93 3.66 8.38 -21.01
N ILE A 94 3.16 7.25 -21.51
CA ILE A 94 3.77 5.94 -21.26
C ILE A 94 5.24 5.93 -21.69
N LYS A 95 5.55 6.47 -22.87
CA LYS A 95 6.93 6.54 -23.36
C LYS A 95 7.80 7.45 -22.52
N GLU A 96 7.25 8.57 -22.04
CA GLU A 96 8.02 9.56 -21.29
C GLU A 96 8.42 9.06 -19.89
N VAL A 97 7.58 8.27 -19.22
CA VAL A 97 7.83 7.82 -17.83
C VAL A 97 8.62 6.50 -17.71
N VAL A 98 8.72 5.69 -18.78
CA VAL A 98 9.48 4.42 -18.78
C VAL A 98 10.96 4.66 -18.50
N GLY A 99 11.51 4.02 -17.47
CA GLY A 99 12.90 4.23 -17.10
C GLY A 99 13.24 3.67 -15.73
N ILE A 100 14.48 3.90 -15.31
CA ILE A 100 14.98 3.49 -14.00
C ILE A 100 15.11 4.74 -13.13
N TYR A 101 14.46 4.73 -11.97
CA TYR A 101 14.50 5.81 -10.99
C TYR A 101 15.19 5.30 -9.74
N SER A 102 16.10 6.10 -9.17
CA SER A 102 16.78 5.74 -7.93
C SER A 102 17.08 6.94 -7.04
N ASN A 103 17.26 6.68 -5.75
CA ASN A 103 17.71 7.67 -4.76
C ASN A 103 18.96 7.19 -3.99
N GLY A 104 19.65 6.19 -4.52
CA GLY A 104 20.80 5.53 -3.89
C GLY A 104 20.44 4.39 -2.93
N GLU A 105 19.25 4.40 -2.33
CA GLU A 105 18.79 3.36 -1.40
C GLU A 105 17.76 2.42 -2.05
N SER A 106 16.86 3.00 -2.86
CA SER A 106 15.79 2.30 -3.57
C SER A 106 15.93 2.47 -5.07
N ILE A 107 15.56 1.42 -5.82
CA ILE A 107 15.53 1.41 -7.28
C ILE A 107 14.13 1.01 -7.73
N PHE A 108 13.56 1.80 -8.63
CA PHE A 108 12.27 1.54 -9.25
C PHE A 108 12.45 1.46 -10.76
N THR A 109 12.12 0.31 -11.35
CA THR A 109 12.14 0.15 -12.81
C THR A 109 10.72 0.26 -13.33
N ILE A 110 10.49 1.19 -14.28
CA ILE A 110 9.20 1.40 -14.92
C ILE A 110 9.26 0.84 -16.34
N ASN A 111 8.53 -0.24 -16.59
CA ASN A 111 8.47 -0.93 -17.86
C ASN A 111 7.13 -0.71 -18.56
N ASN A 112 7.12 -0.73 -19.88
CA ASN A 112 5.90 -0.78 -20.68
C ASN A 112 5.66 -2.21 -21.17
N ILE A 113 4.61 -2.85 -20.67
CA ILE A 113 4.16 -4.17 -21.07
C ILE A 113 2.82 -4.03 -21.79
N ASN A 114 2.83 -4.12 -23.13
CA ASN A 114 1.63 -4.05 -23.98
C ASN A 114 0.76 -2.80 -23.75
N GLY A 115 1.38 -1.64 -23.53
CA GLY A 115 0.66 -0.38 -23.31
C GLY A 115 0.21 -0.17 -21.85
N LYS A 116 0.65 -1.02 -20.92
CA LYS A 116 0.48 -0.83 -19.48
C LYS A 116 1.83 -0.61 -18.83
N LEU A 117 1.87 0.31 -17.87
CA LEU A 117 3.07 0.53 -17.07
C LEU A 117 3.13 -0.48 -15.94
N GLU A 118 4.31 -1.00 -15.70
CA GLU A 118 4.63 -1.88 -14.57
C GLU A 118 5.79 -1.25 -13.80
N MET A 119 5.66 -1.19 -12.48
CA MET A 119 6.74 -0.79 -11.58
C MET A 119 7.33 -2.03 -10.93
N THR A 120 8.64 -2.20 -11.06
CA THR A 120 9.40 -3.23 -10.35
C THR A 120 10.17 -2.58 -9.21
N GLY A 121 9.74 -2.89 -7.98
CA GLY A 121 10.52 -2.73 -6.75
C GLY A 121 10.97 -4.11 -6.27
N ASN A 122 10.45 -4.57 -5.13
CA ASN A 122 10.68 -5.95 -4.64
C ASN A 122 9.98 -7.01 -5.52
N SER A 123 8.81 -6.67 -6.04
CA SER A 123 8.07 -7.44 -7.03
C SER A 123 7.52 -6.50 -8.09
N ALA A 124 7.26 -7.03 -9.28
CA ALA A 124 6.66 -6.29 -10.36
C ALA A 124 5.14 -6.16 -10.15
N GLU A 125 4.61 -4.96 -10.33
CA GLU A 125 3.19 -4.68 -10.20
C GLU A 125 2.73 -3.60 -11.20
N SER A 126 1.50 -3.75 -11.71
CA SER A 126 0.92 -2.79 -12.65
C SER A 126 0.65 -1.43 -12.00
N LEU A 127 1.05 -0.36 -12.70
CA LEU A 127 0.70 1.01 -12.35
C LEU A 127 -0.65 1.38 -12.96
N HIS A 128 -1.57 1.80 -12.10
CA HIS A 128 -2.92 2.20 -12.47
C HIS A 128 -3.03 3.72 -12.55
N TYR A 129 -3.29 4.24 -13.75
CA TYR A 129 -3.34 5.69 -13.99
C TYR A 129 -4.65 6.32 -13.50
N ILE A 130 -4.55 7.44 -12.78
CA ILE A 130 -5.69 8.20 -12.25
C ILE A 130 -5.75 9.64 -12.76
N GLY A 131 -4.90 10.02 -13.72
CA GLY A 131 -4.82 11.37 -14.27
C GLY A 131 -3.66 12.20 -13.69
N ASN A 132 -3.35 13.34 -14.33
CA ASN A 132 -2.37 14.32 -13.85
C ASN A 132 -0.99 13.73 -13.49
N HIS A 133 -0.50 12.77 -14.26
CA HIS A 133 0.78 12.07 -14.02
C HIS A 133 0.83 11.28 -12.71
N ARG A 134 -0.34 10.95 -12.14
CA ARG A 134 -0.48 10.17 -10.90
C ARG A 134 -0.96 8.76 -11.19
N PHE A 135 -0.33 7.82 -10.51
CA PHE A 135 -0.59 6.40 -10.59
C PHE A 135 -0.68 5.82 -9.18
N PHE A 136 -1.10 4.57 -9.06
CA PHE A 136 -1.04 3.82 -7.81
C PHE A 136 -0.84 2.33 -8.09
N LEU A 137 -0.47 1.59 -7.05
CA LEU A 137 -0.40 0.13 -7.01
C LEU A 137 -1.61 -0.43 -6.24
N LEU A 138 -2.14 -1.58 -6.64
CA LEU A 138 -3.26 -2.22 -5.92
C LEU A 138 -2.82 -2.74 -4.55
N SER A 139 -1.55 -3.14 -4.40
CA SER A 139 -0.98 -3.55 -3.13
C SER A 139 -0.85 -2.42 -2.11
N SER A 140 -0.80 -1.16 -2.58
CA SER A 140 -0.61 0.05 -1.78
C SER A 140 -1.49 1.18 -2.31
N PRO A 141 -2.83 1.07 -2.21
CA PRO A 141 -3.74 1.99 -2.89
C PRO A 141 -3.74 3.40 -2.29
N ASP A 142 -3.27 3.57 -1.06
CA ASP A 142 -3.16 4.88 -0.41
C ASP A 142 -1.89 5.65 -0.82
N ILE A 143 -0.96 4.99 -1.53
CA ILE A 143 0.26 5.59 -2.06
C ILE A 143 0.05 6.00 -3.51
N GLU A 144 0.29 7.27 -3.80
CA GLU A 144 0.34 7.81 -5.16
C GLU A 144 1.78 7.78 -5.69
N VAL A 145 1.96 7.20 -6.87
CA VAL A 145 3.18 7.26 -7.66
C VAL A 145 3.04 8.43 -8.62
N VAL A 146 3.83 9.48 -8.41
CA VAL A 146 3.76 10.72 -9.18
C VAL A 146 5.02 10.90 -10.00
N PHE A 147 4.85 11.11 -11.30
CA PHE A 147 5.95 11.48 -12.19
C PHE A 147 5.96 12.99 -12.39
N SER A 148 7.12 13.62 -12.21
CA SER A 148 7.28 15.07 -12.39
C SER A 148 8.59 15.40 -13.13
N SER A 149 8.65 16.62 -13.65
CA SER A 149 9.85 17.19 -14.26
C SER A 149 10.52 18.12 -13.26
N SER A 150 11.80 17.87 -12.96
CA SER A 150 12.57 18.60 -11.96
C SER A 150 12.87 20.05 -12.37
N ASP A 151 12.93 20.33 -13.67
CA ASP A 151 13.19 21.65 -14.25
C ASP A 151 11.94 22.32 -14.83
N GLY A 152 10.76 21.69 -14.68
CA GLY A 152 9.50 22.16 -15.28
C GLY A 152 9.44 21.99 -16.79
N GLY A 153 10.37 21.24 -17.38
CA GLY A 153 10.40 20.86 -18.78
C GLY A 153 9.41 19.74 -19.11
N ARG A 154 9.64 19.10 -20.27
CA ARG A 154 8.82 17.97 -20.76
C ARG A 154 9.33 16.61 -20.32
N ILE A 155 10.49 16.55 -19.67
CA ILE A 155 11.11 15.28 -19.30
C ILE A 155 10.69 14.97 -17.86
N TYR A 156 9.91 13.91 -17.69
CA TYR A 156 9.65 13.32 -16.39
C TYR A 156 10.91 12.58 -15.93
N ASP A 157 11.69 13.25 -15.10
CA ASP A 157 12.95 12.78 -14.54
C ASP A 157 12.89 12.55 -13.03
N ALA A 158 11.73 12.78 -12.41
CA ALA A 158 11.50 12.50 -11.00
C ALA A 158 10.30 11.56 -10.80
N LEU A 159 10.44 10.66 -9.84
CA LEU A 159 9.39 9.79 -9.31
C LEU A 159 9.25 10.06 -7.81
N GLU A 160 8.02 10.33 -7.38
CA GLU A 160 7.68 10.56 -5.98
C GLU A 160 6.62 9.55 -5.52
N LEU A 161 6.83 8.92 -4.37
CA LEU A 161 5.81 8.16 -3.67
C LEU A 161 5.20 9.05 -2.59
N ILE A 162 3.89 9.30 -2.68
CA ILE A 162 3.19 10.26 -1.83
C ILE A 162 2.06 9.54 -1.10
N GLU A 163 2.03 9.64 0.23
CA GLU A 163 0.95 9.11 1.06
C GLU A 163 0.36 10.25 1.89
N ASN A 164 -0.95 10.47 1.79
CA ASN A 164 -1.65 11.54 2.50
C ASN A 164 -1.02 12.94 2.33
N GLY A 165 -0.45 13.22 1.16
CA GLY A 165 0.23 14.48 0.83
C GLY A 165 1.69 14.59 1.28
N ASN A 166 2.20 13.61 2.02
CA ASN A 166 3.60 13.56 2.44
C ASN A 166 4.42 12.76 1.44
N VAL A 167 5.56 13.31 1.00
CA VAL A 167 6.50 12.60 0.13
C VAL A 167 7.25 11.58 0.99
N LEU A 168 7.04 10.29 0.72
CA LEU A 168 7.72 9.18 1.38
C LEU A 168 9.08 8.90 0.72
N ILE A 169 9.09 8.86 -0.61
CA ILE A 169 10.28 8.58 -1.42
C ILE A 169 10.31 9.57 -2.57
N LYS A 170 11.51 10.07 -2.86
CA LYS A 170 11.81 10.84 -4.07
C LYS A 170 13.01 10.22 -4.76
N ALA A 171 12.86 9.87 -6.02
CA ALA A 171 13.88 9.23 -6.84
C ALA A 171 14.04 9.98 -8.16
N SER A 172 15.27 10.05 -8.64
CA SER A 172 15.60 10.68 -9.92
C SER A 172 15.86 9.62 -10.97
N ARG A 173 15.52 9.92 -12.22
CA ARG A 173 15.77 9.03 -13.36
C ARG A 173 17.26 8.93 -13.59
N ASN A 174 17.77 7.70 -13.63
CA ASN A 174 19.14 7.45 -14.00
C ASN A 174 19.33 7.84 -15.49
N LYS A 175 20.40 8.58 -15.77
CA LYS A 175 20.79 8.95 -17.13
C LYS A 175 21.23 7.74 -17.95
#